data_AF-A0A098G701-F1
#
_entry.id   AF-A0A098G701-F1
#
_cell.length_a   1.000
_cell.length_b   1.000
_cell.length_c   1.000
_cell.angle_alpha   90.00
_cell.angle_beta   90.00
_cell.angle_gamma   90.00
#
_symmetry.space_group_name_H-M   'P 1'
#
loop_
_entity.id
_entity.type
_entity.pdbx_description
1 polymer ?
#
loop_
_entity_poly.entity_id
_entity_poly.type
_entity_poly.pdbx_seq_one_letter_code
_entity_poly.pdbx_strand_id
1 'polypeptide(L)' 'MRQYQVMENSTMHPELGAKYPEIRTYDAYGVDDSSELVTLDITPQGFHAMILSPGKSPIFIDPLKREDTQYYMVYSWYFF' A
#
# COMPACT_ATOMS: atom_id res chain seq x y z
N MET A 1 -2.86 -1.94 -17.93
CA MET A 1 -3.39 -2.02 -16.56
C MET A 1 -2.38 -2.83 -15.76
N ARG A 2 -1.95 -2.38 -14.58
CA ARG A 2 -1.02 -3.18 -13.76
C ARG A 2 -1.83 -4.17 -12.93
N GLN A 3 -1.33 -5.40 -12.80
CA GLN A 3 -1.95 -6.46 -12.01
C GLN A 3 -0.98 -6.91 -10.93
N TYR A 4 -1.51 -7.14 -9.74
CA TYR A 4 -0.74 -7.55 -8.58
C TYR A 4 -1.38 -8.76 -7.91
N GLN A 5 -0.55 -9.72 -7.50
CA GLN A 5 -0.95 -10.79 -6.61
C GLN A 5 -0.73 -10.35 -5.17
N VAL A 6 -1.79 -10.37 -4.37
CA VAL A 6 -1.82 -9.79 -3.01
C VAL A 6 -1.80 -10.90 -1.96
N MET A 7 -1.04 -10.70 -0.88
CA MET A 7 -0.97 -11.54 0.31
C MET A 7 -1.14 -10.69 1.57
N GLU A 8 -1.89 -11.20 2.54
CA GLU A 8 -2.04 -10.52 3.84
C GLU A 8 -0.69 -10.48 4.56
N ASN A 9 -0.35 -9.30 5.07
CA ASN A 9 0.91 -9.06 5.74
C ASN A 9 0.80 -9.40 7.23
N SER A 10 1.85 -10.02 7.79
CA SER A 10 1.88 -10.50 9.19
C SER A 10 2.70 -9.61 10.13
N THR A 11 2.91 -8.34 9.78
CA THR A 11 3.73 -7.40 10.58
C THR A 11 3.07 -7.07 11.91
N MET A 12 1.74 -7.00 11.94
CA MET A 12 0.99 -6.74 13.15
C MET A 12 0.87 -8.02 14.01
N HIS A 13 1.14 -7.90 15.32
CA HIS A 13 0.97 -9.01 16.25
C HIS A 13 -0.49 -9.53 16.23
N PRO A 14 -0.75 -10.85 16.27
CA PRO A 14 -2.10 -11.40 16.10
C PRO A 14 -3.14 -10.83 17.08
N GLU A 15 -2.78 -10.64 18.36
CA GLU A 15 -3.68 -10.04 19.34
C GLU A 15 -4.02 -8.57 19.02
N LEU A 16 -3.08 -7.84 18.42
CA LEU A 16 -3.29 -6.46 18.02
C LEU A 16 -4.19 -6.41 16.78
N GLY A 17 -4.00 -7.32 15.82
CA GLY A 17 -4.88 -7.45 14.66
C GLY A 17 -6.30 -7.87 15.03
N ALA A 18 -6.46 -8.76 16.01
CA ALA A 18 -7.78 -9.11 16.54
C ALA A 18 -8.47 -7.92 17.24
N LYS A 19 -7.70 -7.00 17.83
CA LYS A 19 -8.22 -5.79 18.48
C LYS A 19 -8.60 -4.69 17.48
N TYR A 20 -7.92 -4.60 16.34
CA TYR A 20 -8.16 -3.61 15.29
C TYR A 20 -8.41 -4.28 13.92
N PRO A 21 -9.50 -5.06 13.77
CA PRO A 21 -9.79 -5.82 12.55
C PRO A 21 -10.06 -4.95 11.31
N GLU A 22 -10.33 -3.66 11.52
CA GLU A 22 -10.50 -2.65 10.48
C GLU A 22 -9.18 -2.20 9.84
N ILE A 23 -8.04 -2.53 10.44
CA ILE A 23 -6.69 -2.30 9.88
C ILE A 23 -6.24 -3.58 9.19
N ARG A 24 -6.17 -3.56 7.86
CA ARG A 24 -5.68 -4.70 7.06
C ARG A 24 -4.51 -4.28 6.21
N THR A 25 -3.40 -4.98 6.35
CA THR A 25 -2.14 -4.72 5.65
C THR A 25 -1.85 -5.85 4.68
N TYR A 26 -1.26 -5.53 3.53
CA TYR A 26 -0.95 -6.49 2.49
C TYR A 26 0.37 -6.16 1.81
N ASP A 27 1.05 -7.21 1.36
CA ASP A 27 2.13 -7.10 0.38
C ASP A 27 1.65 -7.67 -0.95
N ALA A 28 2.12 -7.10 -2.05
CA ALA A 28 1.78 -7.57 -3.38
C ALA A 28 2.97 -7.51 -4.34
N TYR A 29 2.94 -8.41 -5.32
CA TYR A 29 3.96 -8.54 -6.35
C TYR A 29 3.31 -8.39 -7.73
N GLY A 30 4.01 -7.75 -8.67
CA GLY A 30 3.50 -7.61 -10.03
C GLY A 30 3.30 -8.97 -10.71
N VAL A 31 2.13 -9.17 -11.33
CA VAL A 31 1.83 -10.41 -12.08
C VAL A 31 2.66 -10.47 -13.37
N ASP A 32 2.76 -9.33 -14.06
CA ASP A 32 3.52 -9.22 -15.30
C ASP A 32 5.02 -8.93 -15.07
N ASP A 33 5.35 -8.31 -13.92
CA ASP A 33 6.71 -7.99 -13.49
C ASP A 33 6.84 -8.25 -11.99
N SER A 34 7.34 -9.43 -11.64
CA SER A 34 7.51 -9.85 -10.24
C SER A 34 8.56 -9.05 -9.47
N SER A 35 9.30 -8.16 -10.15
CA SER A 35 10.24 -7.25 -9.50
C SER A 35 9.56 -6.00 -8.95
N GLU A 36 8.32 -5.70 -9.37
CA GLU A 36 7.50 -4.67 -8.72
C GLU A 36 6.97 -5.20 -7.38
N LEU A 37 7.21 -4.42 -6.32
CA LEU A 37 6.74 -4.67 -4.97
C LEU A 37 5.73 -3.60 -4.59
N VAL A 38 4.66 -4.00 -3.92
CA VAL A 38 3.67 -3.08 -3.37
C VAL A 38 3.46 -3.43 -1.91
N THR A 39 3.52 -2.44 -1.03
CA THR A 39 2.99 -2.56 0.33
C THR A 39 1.81 -1.62 0.43
N LEU A 40 0.69 -2.12 0.95
CA LEU A 40 -0.55 -1.35 1.05
C LEU A 40 -1.33 -1.68 2.31
N ASP A 41 -2.18 -0.74 2.73
CA ASP A 41 -3.10 -0.93 3.83
C ASP A 41 -4.46 -0.30 3.57
N ILE A 42 -5.46 -0.85 4.23
CA ILE A 42 -6.82 -0.31 4.30
C ILE A 42 -7.13 -0.13 5.78
N THR A 43 -7.44 1.11 6.15
CA THR A 43 -7.80 1.50 7.52
C THR A 43 -9.02 2.41 7.49
N PRO A 44 -9.62 2.75 8.66
CA PRO A 44 -10.65 3.80 8.73
C PRO A 44 -10.19 5.16 8.20
N GLN A 45 -8.87 5.41 8.15
CA GLN A 45 -8.30 6.65 7.63
C GLN A 45 -8.19 6.65 6.09
N GLY A 46 -8.43 5.51 5.44
CA GLY A 46 -8.37 5.36 3.99
C GLY A 46 -7.41 4.27 3.54
N PHE A 47 -7.18 4.25 2.22
CA PHE A 47 -6.23 3.38 1.54
C PHE A 47 -4.86 4.05 1.41
N HIS A 48 -3.81 3.31 1.75
CA HIS A 48 -2.44 3.76 1.50
C HIS A 48 -1.70 2.70 0.68
N ALA A 49 -0.83 3.12 -0.22
CA ALA A 49 0.03 2.20 -0.95
C ALA A 49 1.36 2.83 -1.35
N MET A 50 2.41 2.02 -1.32
CA MET A 50 3.71 2.32 -1.88
C MET A 50 4.07 1.27 -2.93
N ILE A 51 4.35 1.71 -4.15
CA ILE A 51 4.78 0.87 -5.27
C ILE A 51 6.27 1.13 -5.52
N LEU A 52 7.06 0.07 -5.42
CA LEU A 52 8.49 0.05 -5.67
C LEU A 52 8.74 -0.71 -6.97
N SER A 53 9.41 -0.06 -7.92
CA SER A 53 9.84 -0.67 -9.17
C SER A 53 11.35 -0.47 -9.32
N PRO A 54 12.14 -1.52 -9.61
CA PRO A 54 13.58 -1.37 -9.79
C PRO A 54 13.94 -0.30 -10.83
N GLY A 55 14.89 0.57 -10.47
CA GLY A 55 15.37 1.65 -11.36
C GLY A 55 14.38 2.79 -11.60
N LYS A 56 13.25 2.85 -10.86
CA LYS A 56 12.27 3.93 -10.95
C LYS A 56 12.05 4.56 -9.58
N SER A 57 11.55 5.80 -9.58
CA SER A 57 11.06 6.44 -8.35
C SER A 57 9.91 5.66 -7.74
N PRO A 58 9.83 5.57 -6.40
CA PRO A 58 8.68 5.01 -5.72
C PRO A 58 7.43 5.84 -6.05
N ILE A 59 6.29 5.17 -6.10
CA ILE A 59 4.97 5.82 -6.21
C ILE A 59 4.25 5.62 -4.88
N PHE A 60 3.70 6.69 -4.34
CA PHE A 60 2.89 6.70 -3.14
C PHE A 60 1.46 7.10 -3.47
N ILE A 61 0.51 6.50 -2.76
CA ILE A 61 -0.91 6.80 -2.83
C ILE A 61 -1.39 6.98 -1.41
N ASP A 62 -1.85 8.18 -1.06
CA ASP A 62 -2.34 8.51 0.28
C ASP A 62 -3.63 9.36 0.20
N PRO A 63 -4.49 9.31 1.24
CA PRO A 63 -5.59 10.25 1.40
C PRO A 63 -5.08 11.70 1.34
N LEU A 64 -5.78 12.57 0.60
CA LEU A 64 -5.41 13.98 0.46
C LEU A 64 -5.51 14.74 1.80
N LYS A 65 -6.41 14.30 2.67
CA LYS A 65 -6.64 14.84 4.01
C LYS A 65 -6.91 13.70 4.99
N ARG A 66 -6.62 13.93 6.27
CA ARG A 66 -6.96 12.99 7.33
C ARG A 66 -8.47 12.71 7.32
N GLU A 67 -8.83 11.43 7.43
CA GLU A 67 -10.22 10.94 7.47
C GLU A 67 -11.03 11.20 6.19
N ASP A 68 -10.41 11.67 5.11
CA ASP A 68 -11.05 11.83 3.80
C ASP A 68 -10.74 10.62 2.91
N THR A 69 -11.70 9.70 2.82
CA THR A 69 -11.56 8.49 1.99
C THR A 69 -12.05 8.68 0.56
N GLN A 70 -12.42 9.91 0.15
CA GLN A 70 -12.89 10.19 -1.20
C GLN A 70 -11.79 10.65 -2.16
N TYR A 71 -10.81 11.40 -1.65
CA TYR A 71 -9.77 12.00 -2.49
C TYR A 71 -8.38 11.49 -2.09
N TYR A 72 -7.63 11.06 -3.09
CA TYR A 72 -6.27 10.54 -2.93
C TYR A 72 -5.28 11.35 -3.75
N MET A 73 -4.07 11.50 -3.22
CA MET A 73 -2.95 12.08 -3.93
C MET A 73 -1.99 10.97 -4.35
N VAL A 74 -1.54 11.02 -5.60
CA VAL A 74 -0.51 10.14 -6.13
C VAL A 74 0.74 10.97 -6.37
N TYR A 75 1.86 10.56 -5.79
CA TYR A 75 3.12 11.30 -5.88
C TYR A 75 4.33 10.38 -5.88
N SER A 76 5.46 10.90 -6.34
CA SER A 76 6.73 10.18 -6.37
C SER A 76 7.83 11.04 -5.81
N TRP A 77 8.80 10.41 -5.14
CA TRP A 77 10.04 11.07 -4.78
C TRP A 77 11.08 10.84 -5.87
N TYR A 78 11.71 11.93 -6.29
CA TYR A 78 12.91 11.84 -7.11
C TYR A 78 14.11 11.67 -6.19
N PHE A 79 14.74 10.51 -6.27
CA PHE A 79 16.10 10.35 -5.75
C PHE A 79 17.05 10.88 -6.84
N PHE A 80 17.90 11.83 -6.45
CA PHE A 80 18.90 12.49 -7.30
C PHE A 80 20.08 11.58 -7.64
#